data_AF-A0A815N8E9-F1
#
_entry.id   AF-A0A815N8E9-F1
#
_cell.length_a   1.000
_cell.length_b   1.000
_cell.length_c   1.000
_cell.angle_alpha   90.00
_cell.angle_beta   90.00
_cell.angle_gamma   90.00
#
_symmetry.space_group_name_H-M   'P 1'
#
loop_
_entity.id
_entity.type
_entity.pdbx_description
1 polymer ?
#
loop_
_entity_poly.entity_id
_entity_poly.type
_entity_poly.pdbx_seq_one_letter_code
_entity_poly.pdbx_strand_id
1 'polypeptide(L)'
;MCCCHCSCLYRNLPFFHGLTGFLEMVLGVVRIIVFFSPLPSGVHKKYTSKYTAAFIIDWISSIVATLVGVFTALIILLIFFRTCVICCRLQSKNPSSSTTSGMIRGLLGSKSVRRFLIIDCNCTCYKARPKRRFQVRFILLFIFFVLRITAIGLYASAPVGDNDGGLIAIVCAISLVFIFNTLCLDFYRYWVWWHYTPKLDTRCHITSNKHERYLPYHMIGSFRDPRTLGDRPCTEKPCHKRTLDHIAVFHSYDYQPQDRWTKIPKPAPNTEPKKSIIPCIKPKLIDNQPHYIGFHTTDPMAAIAIAHSQFEPGRPGWIGQGIYFARSVAGTIGKAKSEGGAFIIAEIRMGKVYEVERQVITKGHPRFDAQIYEYAHRGKWKDDYDTCYMLQNPESTDEFAIKDASQIVKWVTVIEQDFDPKVERYGLLTEFDSTKCGCI
;
A
#
# COMPACT_ATOMS: atom_id res chain seq x y z
N MET A 1 -0.79 5.52 -24.95
CA MET A 1 -0.79 5.96 -23.54
C MET A 1 -1.30 4.83 -22.65
N CYS A 2 -0.44 3.94 -22.16
CA CYS A 2 -0.82 3.02 -21.08
C CYS A 2 -0.62 3.74 -19.73
N CYS A 3 -1.58 4.62 -19.41
CA CYS A 3 -1.70 5.28 -18.11
C CYS A 3 -2.37 4.32 -17.14
N CYS A 4 -1.61 3.40 -16.55
CA CYS A 4 -2.26 2.29 -15.85
C CYS A 4 -3.10 2.71 -14.64
N HIS A 5 -2.90 3.92 -14.10
CA HIS A 5 -3.85 4.56 -13.21
C HIS A 5 -3.96 6.07 -13.49
N CYS A 6 -5.16 6.64 -13.38
CA CYS A 6 -5.39 8.07 -13.58
C CYS A 6 -4.94 8.84 -12.33
N SER A 7 -3.77 9.48 -12.40
CA SER A 7 -3.21 10.27 -11.29
C SER A 7 -4.14 11.41 -10.88
N CYS A 8 -4.86 11.99 -11.85
CA CYS A 8 -5.85 13.03 -11.60
C CYS A 8 -7.02 12.48 -10.75
N LEU A 9 -7.53 11.29 -11.10
CA LEU A 9 -8.59 10.63 -10.34
C LEU A 9 -8.14 10.33 -8.91
N TYR A 10 -6.94 9.75 -8.73
CA TYR A 10 -6.42 9.42 -7.41
C TYR A 10 -6.21 10.67 -6.54
N ARG A 11 -5.60 11.73 -7.09
CA ARG A 11 -5.36 12.97 -6.35
C ARG A 11 -6.66 13.62 -5.88
N ASN A 12 -7.73 13.49 -6.66
CA ASN A 12 -9.05 14.05 -6.39
C ASN A 12 -10.00 13.11 -5.63
N LEU A 13 -9.56 11.89 -5.26
CA LEU A 13 -10.34 10.97 -4.41
C LEU A 13 -10.98 11.63 -3.18
N PRO A 14 -10.27 12.50 -2.40
CA PRO A 14 -10.91 13.21 -1.31
C PRO A 14 -12.16 13.98 -1.71
N PHE A 15 -12.13 14.66 -2.84
CA PHE A 15 -13.26 15.47 -3.29
C PHE A 15 -14.41 14.60 -3.79
N PHE A 16 -14.13 13.44 -4.40
CA PHE A 16 -15.17 12.48 -4.76
C PHE A 16 -15.86 11.86 -3.54
N HIS A 17 -15.11 11.55 -2.48
CA HIS A 17 -15.70 11.14 -1.20
C HIS A 17 -16.50 12.28 -0.56
N GLY A 18 -15.96 13.50 -0.54
CA GLY A 18 -16.65 14.69 -0.05
C GLY A 18 -17.98 14.96 -0.78
N LEU A 19 -17.97 14.89 -2.11
CA LEU A 19 -19.16 15.02 -2.94
C LEU A 19 -20.19 13.93 -2.63
N THR A 20 -19.74 12.68 -2.49
CA THR A 20 -20.62 11.55 -2.12
C THR A 20 -21.25 11.78 -0.75
N GLY A 21 -20.46 12.21 0.24
CA GLY A 21 -20.96 12.57 1.57
C GLY A 21 -21.92 13.76 1.56
N PHE A 22 -21.67 14.77 0.72
CA PHE A 22 -22.56 15.92 0.56
C PHE A 22 -23.92 15.51 -0.01
N LEU A 23 -23.94 14.70 -1.08
CA LEU A 23 -25.19 14.20 -1.65
C LEU A 23 -25.95 13.32 -0.66
N GLU A 24 -25.25 12.47 0.08
CA GLU A 24 -25.85 11.63 1.13
C GLU A 24 -26.39 12.47 2.31
N MET A 25 -25.73 13.58 2.66
CA MET A 25 -26.24 14.55 3.62
C MET A 25 -27.53 15.20 3.14
N VAL A 26 -27.61 15.60 1.86
CA VAL A 26 -28.85 16.16 1.28
C VAL A 26 -29.99 15.15 1.40
N LEU A 27 -29.75 13.86 1.07
CA LEU A 27 -30.75 12.81 1.31
C LEU A 27 -31.08 12.65 2.80
N GLY A 28 -30.09 12.79 3.69
CA GLY A 28 -30.28 12.84 5.14
C GLY A 28 -31.27 13.91 5.57
N VAL A 29 -31.11 15.12 5.05
CA VAL A 29 -32.01 16.25 5.32
C VAL A 29 -33.41 15.98 4.76
N VAL A 30 -33.51 15.45 3.54
CA VAL A 30 -34.81 15.05 2.95
C VAL A 30 -35.52 14.01 3.83
N ARG A 31 -34.80 13.00 4.33
CA ARG A 31 -35.35 12.00 5.26
C ARG A 31 -35.88 12.63 6.55
N ILE A 32 -35.12 13.54 7.16
CA ILE A 32 -35.57 14.28 8.35
C ILE A 32 -36.85 15.06 8.04
N ILE A 33 -36.85 15.83 6.95
CA ILE A 33 -38.01 16.63 6.55
C ILE A 33 -39.23 15.71 6.34
N VAL A 34 -39.12 14.66 5.55
CA VAL A 34 -40.25 13.75 5.30
C VAL A 34 -40.72 13.06 6.58
N PHE A 35 -39.79 12.66 7.46
CA PHE A 35 -40.13 12.02 8.73
C PHE A 35 -40.93 12.96 9.64
N PHE A 36 -40.48 14.21 9.82
CA PHE A 36 -41.09 15.18 10.74
C PHE A 36 -42.16 16.09 10.11
N SER A 37 -42.31 16.11 8.78
CA SER A 37 -43.31 16.93 8.10
C SER A 37 -44.74 16.57 8.55
N PRO A 38 -45.59 17.57 8.87
CA PRO A 38 -46.98 17.33 9.23
C PRO A 38 -47.77 16.77 8.04
N LEU A 39 -48.81 15.97 8.33
CA LEU A 39 -49.73 15.51 7.29
C LEU A 39 -50.60 16.68 6.80
N PRO A 40 -51.02 16.70 5.52
CA PRO A 40 -51.80 17.79 4.91
C PRO A 40 -53.12 18.13 5.62
N SER A 41 -53.64 17.23 6.46
CA SER A 41 -54.97 17.30 7.07
C SER A 41 -54.97 17.66 8.56
N GLY A 42 -53.86 18.17 9.13
CA GLY A 42 -53.80 18.55 10.54
C GLY A 42 -53.86 17.37 11.53
N VAL A 43 -53.77 16.14 11.02
CA VAL A 43 -53.74 14.91 11.81
C VAL A 43 -52.33 14.73 12.38
N HIS A 44 -52.24 14.54 13.71
CA HIS A 44 -50.98 14.16 14.35
C HIS A 44 -50.49 12.81 13.81
N LYS A 45 -49.27 12.78 13.25
CA LYS A 45 -48.61 11.54 12.83
C LYS A 45 -48.45 10.60 14.03
N LYS A 46 -49.05 9.41 13.95
CA LYS A 46 -48.82 8.34 14.92
C LYS A 46 -47.77 7.39 14.35
N TYR A 47 -46.53 7.51 14.81
CA TYR A 47 -45.45 6.65 14.36
C TYR A 47 -45.58 5.26 14.98
N THR A 48 -45.57 4.22 14.15
CA THR A 48 -45.47 2.84 14.62
C THR A 48 -44.07 2.57 15.15
N SER A 49 -43.92 1.63 16.10
CA SER A 49 -42.60 1.25 16.64
C SER A 49 -41.63 0.78 15.55
N LYS A 50 -42.13 0.07 14.54
CA LYS A 50 -41.36 -0.35 13.36
C LYS A 50 -40.84 0.83 12.55
N TYR A 51 -41.68 1.85 12.33
CA TYR A 51 -41.31 3.05 11.58
C TYR A 51 -40.27 3.89 12.32
N THR A 52 -40.42 4.06 13.64
CA THR A 52 -39.41 4.73 14.48
C THR A 52 -38.09 3.96 14.49
N ALA A 53 -38.13 2.62 14.61
CA ALA A 53 -36.94 1.79 14.55
C ALA A 53 -36.24 1.88 13.18
N ALA A 54 -37.00 1.86 12.08
CA ALA A 54 -36.47 2.05 10.73
C ALA A 54 -35.69 3.36 10.62
N PHE A 55 -36.25 4.46 11.14
CA PHE A 55 -35.60 5.76 11.15
C PHE A 55 -34.33 5.81 11.98
N ILE A 56 -34.32 5.21 13.17
CA ILE A 56 -33.12 5.14 14.00
C ILE A 56 -32.00 4.36 13.28
N ILE A 57 -32.33 3.20 12.70
CA ILE A 57 -31.37 2.34 11.99
C ILE A 57 -30.80 3.08 10.76
N ASP A 58 -31.69 3.68 9.96
CA ASP A 58 -31.36 4.49 8.79
C ASP A 58 -30.43 5.65 9.18
N TRP A 59 -30.78 6.41 10.22
CA TRP A 59 -30.00 7.53 10.70
C TRP A 59 -28.61 7.15 11.20
N ILE A 60 -28.51 6.09 12.02
CA ILE A 60 -27.22 5.56 12.51
C ILE A 60 -26.31 5.19 11.32
N SER A 61 -26.88 4.56 10.29
CA SER A 61 -26.09 4.17 9.11
C SER A 61 -25.68 5.34 8.20
N SER A 62 -26.29 6.54 8.34
CA SER A 62 -25.91 7.75 7.60
C SER A 62 -24.97 8.69 8.36
N ILE A 63 -24.81 8.54 9.69
CA ILE A 63 -24.17 9.56 10.53
C ILE A 63 -22.79 9.99 10.03
N VAL A 64 -21.96 9.04 9.60
CA VAL A 64 -20.61 9.31 9.10
C VAL A 64 -20.67 10.12 7.80
N ALA A 65 -21.50 9.70 6.85
CA ALA A 65 -21.64 10.39 5.57
C ALA A 65 -22.26 11.79 5.75
N THR A 66 -23.22 11.93 6.67
CA THR A 66 -23.82 13.23 7.03
C THR A 66 -22.77 14.19 7.60
N LEU A 67 -21.91 13.74 8.52
CA LEU A 67 -20.83 14.57 9.07
C LEU A 67 -19.84 15.01 7.98
N VAL A 68 -19.47 14.09 7.07
CA VAL A 68 -18.63 14.42 5.90
C VAL A 68 -19.31 15.43 4.99
N GLY A 69 -20.61 15.27 4.74
CA GLY A 69 -21.39 16.17 3.91
C GLY A 69 -21.53 17.56 4.51
N VAL A 70 -21.79 17.68 5.82
CA VAL A 70 -21.87 18.98 6.52
C VAL A 70 -20.55 19.72 6.42
N PHE A 71 -19.43 19.04 6.69
CA PHE A 71 -18.11 19.64 6.54
C PHE A 71 -17.82 20.07 5.10
N THR A 72 -18.22 19.26 4.11
CA THR A 72 -18.09 19.61 2.69
C THR A 72 -18.93 20.84 2.33
N ALA A 73 -20.16 20.92 2.84
CA ALA A 73 -21.04 22.09 2.67
C ALA A 73 -20.42 23.35 3.27
N LEU A 74 -19.82 23.27 4.46
CA LEU A 74 -19.11 24.38 5.09
C LEU A 74 -17.92 24.85 4.23
N ILE A 75 -17.16 23.94 3.63
CA ILE A 75 -16.08 24.29 2.70
C ILE A 75 -16.63 25.03 1.48
N ILE A 76 -17.72 24.53 0.88
CA ILE A 76 -18.37 25.16 -0.28
C ILE A 76 -18.85 26.57 0.07
N LEU A 77 -19.52 26.74 1.22
CA LEU A 77 -19.98 28.03 1.71
C LEU A 77 -18.83 29.01 1.95
N LEU A 78 -17.72 28.54 2.54
CA LEU A 78 -16.52 29.36 2.73
C LEU A 78 -15.92 29.81 1.40
N ILE A 79 -15.87 28.93 0.40
CA ILE A 79 -15.41 29.27 -0.95
C ILE A 79 -16.34 30.30 -1.58
N PHE A 80 -17.66 30.08 -1.54
CA PHE A 80 -18.66 30.99 -2.10
C PHE A 80 -18.61 32.38 -1.46
N PHE A 81 -18.67 32.45 -0.13
CA PHE A 81 -18.58 33.71 0.62
C PHE A 81 -17.33 34.52 0.23
N ARG A 82 -16.18 33.85 0.12
CA ARG A 82 -14.93 34.50 -0.27
C ARG A 82 -14.96 35.01 -1.70
N THR A 83 -15.46 34.21 -2.64
CA THR A 83 -15.63 34.64 -4.04
C THR A 83 -16.54 35.87 -4.12
N CYS A 84 -17.66 35.89 -3.38
CA CYS A 84 -18.55 37.05 -3.31
C CYS A 84 -17.83 38.31 -2.77
N VAL A 85 -17.10 38.19 -1.66
CA VAL A 85 -16.32 39.32 -1.09
C VAL A 85 -15.34 39.90 -2.12
N ILE A 86 -14.72 39.05 -2.94
CA ILE A 86 -13.78 39.48 -3.97
C ILE A 86 -14.50 40.16 -5.13
N CYS A 87 -15.61 39.61 -5.60
CA CYS A 87 -16.44 40.26 -6.62
C CYS A 87 -16.87 41.66 -6.17
N CYS A 88 -17.29 41.83 -4.91
CA CYS A 88 -17.61 43.13 -4.33
C CYS A 88 -16.39 44.08 -4.29
N ARG A 89 -15.20 43.58 -3.91
CA ARG A 89 -13.97 44.39 -3.86
C ARG A 89 -13.45 44.80 -5.24
N LEU A 90 -13.57 43.93 -6.25
CA LEU A 90 -13.16 44.23 -7.62
C LEU A 90 -14.03 45.33 -8.26
N GLN A 91 -15.30 45.44 -7.85
CA GLN A 91 -16.16 46.57 -8.23
C GLN A 91 -15.75 47.88 -7.54
N SER A 92 -15.15 47.80 -6.35
CA SER A 92 -14.64 48.93 -5.57
C SER A 92 -13.19 49.28 -5.99
N LYS A 93 -13.02 49.85 -7.20
CA LYS A 93 -11.80 50.47 -7.78
C LYS A 93 -10.55 50.51 -6.88
N ASN A 94 -9.82 49.39 -6.79
CA ASN A 94 -8.37 49.34 -6.56
C ASN A 94 -7.90 47.89 -6.71
N PRO A 95 -7.37 47.51 -7.89
CA PRO A 95 -6.92 46.15 -8.14
C PRO A 95 -5.51 45.98 -7.57
N SER A 96 -5.38 45.93 -6.25
CA SER A 96 -4.19 45.31 -5.66
C SER A 96 -4.31 43.79 -5.86
N SER A 97 -3.28 43.19 -6.44
CA SER A 97 -3.21 41.78 -6.85
C SER A 97 -3.70 40.83 -5.74
N SER A 98 -4.97 40.41 -5.82
CA SER A 98 -5.57 39.58 -4.77
C SER A 98 -5.06 38.14 -4.90
N THR A 99 -4.34 37.68 -3.87
CA THR A 99 -3.76 36.34 -3.68
C THR A 99 -4.81 35.25 -3.40
N THR A 100 -6.03 35.40 -3.92
CA THR A 100 -7.17 34.49 -3.70
C THR A 100 -6.89 33.07 -4.15
N SER A 101 -6.24 32.94 -5.32
CA SER A 101 -5.82 31.65 -5.86
C SER A 101 -4.94 30.90 -4.87
N GLY A 102 -4.09 31.60 -4.11
CA GLY A 102 -3.21 31.02 -3.10
C GLY A 102 -3.95 30.44 -1.89
N MET A 103 -4.98 31.12 -1.38
CA MET A 103 -5.67 30.68 -0.16
C MET A 103 -6.65 29.53 -0.42
N ILE A 104 -7.42 29.57 -1.52
CA ILE A 104 -8.29 28.44 -1.91
C ILE A 104 -7.44 27.21 -2.22
N ARG A 105 -6.32 27.40 -2.95
CA ARG A 105 -5.35 26.34 -3.19
C ARG A 105 -4.70 25.84 -1.90
N GLY A 106 -4.50 26.70 -0.91
CA GLY A 106 -4.03 26.33 0.42
C GLY A 106 -5.05 25.48 1.20
N LEU A 107 -6.33 25.86 1.18
CA LEU A 107 -7.41 25.10 1.85
C LEU A 107 -7.62 23.74 1.17
N LEU A 108 -7.75 23.70 -0.15
CA LEU A 108 -7.92 22.45 -0.92
C LEU A 108 -6.65 21.59 -0.91
N GLY A 109 -5.48 22.23 -0.79
CA GLY A 109 -4.20 21.57 -0.59
C GLY A 109 -3.94 21.11 0.85
N SER A 110 -4.79 21.50 1.80
CA SER A 110 -4.61 21.15 3.21
C SER A 110 -4.74 19.65 3.42
N LYS A 111 -3.71 19.05 4.04
CA LYS A 111 -3.68 17.62 4.35
C LYS A 111 -4.85 17.23 5.28
N SER A 112 -5.18 18.09 6.24
CA SER A 112 -6.28 17.83 7.20
C SER A 112 -7.65 17.78 6.52
N VAL A 113 -7.91 18.70 5.59
CA VAL A 113 -9.16 18.74 4.81
C VAL A 113 -9.31 17.48 3.97
N ARG A 114 -8.28 17.13 3.19
CA ARG A 114 -8.31 15.93 2.33
C ARG A 114 -8.56 14.66 3.14
N ARG A 115 -8.01 14.56 4.35
CA ARG A 115 -8.21 13.40 5.22
C ARG A 115 -9.61 13.30 5.78
N PHE A 116 -10.16 14.42 6.25
CA PHE A 116 -11.53 14.44 6.75
C PHE A 116 -12.50 13.98 5.67
N LEU A 117 -12.32 14.46 4.43
CA LEU A 117 -13.20 14.10 3.31
C LEU A 117 -13.16 12.61 2.95
N ILE A 118 -11.99 11.97 3.02
CA ILE A 118 -11.92 10.53 2.76
C ILE A 118 -12.34 9.71 4.01
N ILE A 119 -12.50 10.31 5.19
CA ILE A 119 -12.61 9.58 6.47
C ILE A 119 -11.35 8.73 6.68
N ASP A 120 -10.22 9.38 6.47
CA ASP A 120 -8.93 8.77 6.65
C ASP A 120 -8.57 8.74 8.13
N CYS A 121 -8.87 7.61 8.76
CA CYS A 121 -8.26 7.27 10.03
C CYS A 121 -6.75 7.12 9.80
N ASN A 122 -5.99 8.18 10.09
CA ASN A 122 -4.53 8.15 10.12
C ASN A 122 -4.03 7.59 11.46
N CYS A 123 -4.76 6.62 12.02
CA CYS A 123 -4.24 5.87 13.14
C CYS A 123 -2.91 5.28 12.67
N THR A 124 -1.87 5.66 13.39
CA THR A 124 -0.48 5.30 13.17
C THR A 124 -0.31 3.79 12.93
N CYS A 125 -1.20 2.96 13.48
CA CYS A 125 -1.28 1.51 13.30
C CYS A 125 -1.51 1.02 11.86
N TYR A 126 -2.10 1.84 10.97
CA TYR A 126 -2.53 1.41 9.63
C TYR A 126 -1.64 1.90 8.49
N LYS A 127 -0.67 2.77 8.77
CA LYS A 127 0.21 3.39 7.77
C LYS A 127 0.91 2.36 6.88
N ALA A 128 1.59 1.40 7.49
CA ALA A 128 2.26 0.28 6.81
C ALA A 128 1.31 -0.87 6.40
N ARG A 129 -0.01 -0.72 6.57
CA ARG A 129 -0.99 -1.83 6.42
C ARG A 129 -2.26 -1.40 5.65
N PRO A 130 -2.15 -0.88 4.42
CA PRO A 130 -3.31 -0.41 3.65
C PRO A 130 -4.32 -1.51 3.32
N LYS A 131 -3.91 -2.79 3.22
CA LYS A 131 -4.85 -3.92 3.16
C LYS A 131 -5.78 -3.97 4.38
N ARG A 132 -5.23 -3.82 5.58
CA ARG A 132 -6.01 -3.84 6.83
C ARG A 132 -6.95 -2.63 6.91
N ARG A 133 -6.47 -1.46 6.47
CA ARG A 133 -7.28 -0.24 6.36
C ARG A 133 -8.49 -0.45 5.45
N PHE A 134 -8.28 -0.99 4.25
CA PHE A 134 -9.36 -1.29 3.32
C PHE A 134 -10.36 -2.29 3.93
N GLN A 135 -9.87 -3.37 4.56
CA GLN A 135 -10.73 -4.36 5.22
C GLN A 135 -11.63 -3.76 6.31
N VAL A 136 -11.08 -2.88 7.16
CA VAL A 136 -11.88 -2.21 8.21
C VAL A 136 -12.97 -1.34 7.60
N ARG A 137 -12.65 -0.56 6.56
CA ARG A 137 -13.64 0.28 5.86
C ARG A 137 -14.69 -0.54 5.14
N PHE A 138 -14.28 -1.62 4.48
CA PHE A 138 -15.19 -2.56 3.83
C PHE A 138 -16.20 -3.13 4.83
N ILE A 139 -15.73 -3.62 5.99
CA ILE A 139 -16.60 -4.16 7.04
C ILE A 139 -17.59 -3.10 7.53
N LEU A 140 -17.12 -1.87 7.79
CA LEU A 140 -17.99 -0.78 8.23
C LEU A 140 -19.08 -0.45 7.20
N LEU A 141 -18.70 -0.28 5.93
CA LEU A 141 -19.63 0.01 4.84
C LEU A 141 -20.61 -1.15 4.61
N PHE A 142 -20.16 -2.39 4.77
CA PHE A 142 -21.02 -3.57 4.69
C PHE A 142 -22.06 -3.61 5.81
N ILE A 143 -21.67 -3.27 7.05
CA ILE A 143 -22.62 -3.11 8.17
C ILE A 143 -23.65 -2.02 7.83
N PHE A 144 -23.22 -0.85 7.36
CA PHE A 144 -24.14 0.22 6.96
C PHE A 144 -25.07 -0.19 5.82
N PHE A 145 -24.58 -0.96 4.85
CA PHE A 145 -25.40 -1.52 3.79
C PHE A 145 -26.50 -2.43 4.35
N VAL A 146 -26.17 -3.36 5.24
CA VAL A 146 -27.15 -4.28 5.87
C VAL A 146 -28.17 -3.51 6.70
N LEU A 147 -27.73 -2.53 7.50
CA LEU A 147 -28.63 -1.67 8.27
C LEU A 147 -29.59 -0.90 7.34
N ARG A 148 -29.11 -0.40 6.20
CA ARG A 148 -29.92 0.31 5.22
C ARG A 148 -30.97 -0.57 4.56
N ILE A 149 -30.60 -1.78 4.14
CA ILE A 149 -31.54 -2.77 3.59
C ILE A 149 -32.61 -3.12 4.63
N THR A 150 -32.22 -3.27 5.89
CA THR A 150 -33.16 -3.52 7.00
C THR A 150 -34.13 -2.36 7.18
N ALA A 151 -33.63 -1.12 7.17
CA ALA A 151 -34.48 0.07 7.26
C ALA A 151 -35.47 0.17 6.09
N ILE A 152 -35.03 -0.09 4.85
CA ILE A 152 -35.89 -0.12 3.66
C ILE A 152 -37.03 -1.13 3.84
N GLY A 153 -36.72 -2.36 4.28
CA GLY A 153 -37.72 -3.39 4.54
C GLY A 153 -38.73 -2.96 5.62
N LEU A 154 -38.25 -2.34 6.69
CA LEU A 154 -39.11 -1.84 7.77
C LEU A 154 -40.02 -0.68 7.29
N TYR A 155 -39.48 0.28 6.55
CA TYR A 155 -40.27 1.38 5.96
C TYR A 155 -41.32 0.87 4.97
N ALA A 156 -40.94 -0.08 4.10
CA ALA A 156 -41.85 -0.67 3.12
C ALA A 156 -42.96 -1.52 3.77
N SER A 157 -42.70 -2.06 4.96
CA SER A 157 -43.69 -2.83 5.73
C SER A 157 -44.65 -1.99 6.57
N ALA A 158 -44.49 -0.65 6.58
CA ALA A 158 -45.37 0.23 7.32
C ALA A 158 -46.77 0.29 6.69
N PRO A 159 -47.86 0.33 7.49
CA PRO A 159 -49.23 0.39 6.96
C PRO A 159 -49.44 1.57 6.01
N VAL A 160 -50.15 1.31 4.91
CA VAL A 160 -50.53 2.32 3.92
C VAL A 160 -51.52 3.30 4.57
N GLY A 161 -51.17 4.59 4.61
CA GLY A 161 -52.04 5.66 5.14
C GLY A 161 -51.57 6.29 6.45
N ASP A 162 -50.67 5.64 7.20
CA ASP A 162 -50.21 6.19 8.49
C ASP A 162 -48.96 7.07 8.37
N ASN A 163 -48.09 6.84 7.37
CA ASN A 163 -46.80 7.51 7.23
C ASN A 163 -46.30 7.52 5.77
N ASP A 164 -45.43 8.47 5.43
CA ASP A 164 -44.73 8.56 4.13
C ASP A 164 -43.66 7.46 3.92
N GLY A 165 -43.89 6.25 4.45
CA GLY A 165 -42.91 5.16 4.51
C GLY A 165 -42.42 4.70 3.14
N GLY A 166 -43.29 4.65 2.14
CA GLY A 166 -42.89 4.35 0.76
C GLY A 166 -41.90 5.37 0.20
N LEU A 167 -42.13 6.67 0.46
CA LEU A 167 -41.22 7.73 0.01
C LEU A 167 -39.87 7.65 0.72
N ILE A 168 -39.86 7.45 2.05
CA ILE A 168 -38.60 7.30 2.79
C ILE A 168 -37.85 6.03 2.35
N ALA A 169 -38.55 4.92 2.09
CA ALA A 169 -37.94 3.71 1.56
C ALA A 169 -37.25 3.96 0.21
N ILE A 170 -37.86 4.74 -0.69
CA ILE A 170 -37.26 5.14 -1.97
C ILE A 170 -36.01 5.99 -1.74
N VAL A 171 -36.08 7.01 -0.88
CA VAL A 171 -34.92 7.87 -0.57
C VAL A 171 -33.78 7.05 0.05
N CYS A 172 -34.12 6.13 0.94
CA CYS A 172 -33.19 5.19 1.56
C CYS A 172 -32.57 4.24 0.52
N ALA A 173 -33.35 3.76 -0.46
CA ALA A 173 -32.83 2.95 -1.55
C ALA A 173 -31.85 3.74 -2.45
N ILE A 174 -32.13 5.01 -2.75
CA ILE A 174 -31.19 5.87 -3.49
C ILE A 174 -29.89 6.05 -2.71
N SER A 175 -29.94 6.17 -1.37
CA SER A 175 -28.73 6.30 -0.55
C SER A 175 -27.78 5.09 -0.61
N LEU A 176 -28.26 3.90 -0.97
CA LEU A 176 -27.40 2.73 -1.21
C LEU A 176 -26.39 2.96 -2.33
N VAL A 177 -26.75 3.76 -3.34
CA VAL A 177 -25.85 4.12 -4.45
C VAL A 177 -24.62 4.85 -3.92
N PHE A 178 -24.79 5.71 -2.91
CA PHE A 178 -23.67 6.45 -2.31
C PHE A 178 -22.78 5.59 -1.41
N ILE A 179 -23.35 4.60 -0.71
CA ILE A 179 -22.57 3.59 0.01
C ILE A 179 -21.72 2.78 -1.00
N PHE A 180 -22.34 2.30 -2.08
CA PHE A 180 -21.64 1.58 -3.13
C PHE A 180 -20.56 2.43 -3.80
N ASN A 181 -20.85 3.69 -4.12
CA ASN A 181 -19.86 4.61 -4.70
C ASN A 181 -18.67 4.81 -3.74
N THR A 182 -18.93 4.99 -2.44
CA THR A 182 -17.86 5.10 -1.43
C THR A 182 -16.98 3.85 -1.41
N LEU A 183 -17.58 2.66 -1.49
CA LEU A 183 -16.85 1.40 -1.58
C LEU A 183 -15.99 1.32 -2.85
N CYS A 184 -16.52 1.74 -4.00
CA CYS A 184 -15.78 1.77 -5.26
C CYS A 184 -14.57 2.72 -5.20
N LEU A 185 -14.73 3.89 -4.58
CA LEU A 185 -13.63 4.85 -4.38
C LEU A 185 -12.56 4.28 -3.44
N ASP A 186 -12.97 3.61 -2.35
CA ASP A 186 -12.05 2.93 -1.42
C ASP A 186 -11.31 1.77 -2.07
N PHE A 187 -12.02 0.99 -2.90
CA PHE A 187 -11.43 -0.09 -3.67
C PHE A 187 -10.45 0.44 -4.71
N TYR A 188 -10.80 1.49 -5.46
CA TYR A 188 -9.89 2.11 -6.42
C TYR A 188 -8.61 2.61 -5.72
N ARG A 189 -8.75 3.23 -4.57
CA ARG A 189 -7.59 3.66 -3.77
C ARG A 189 -6.70 2.49 -3.37
N TYR A 190 -7.30 1.43 -2.80
CA TYR A 190 -6.58 0.22 -2.43
C TYR A 190 -5.91 -0.43 -3.65
N TRP A 191 -6.59 -0.43 -4.80
CA TRP A 191 -6.10 -1.00 -6.05
C TRP A 191 -4.86 -0.25 -6.56
N VAL A 192 -4.90 1.08 -6.61
CA VAL A 192 -3.75 1.90 -7.02
C VAL A 192 -2.53 1.64 -6.12
N TRP A 193 -2.77 1.42 -4.83
CA TRP A 193 -1.72 1.05 -3.90
C TRP A 193 -1.19 -0.37 -4.13
N TRP A 194 -2.09 -1.35 -4.24
CA TRP A 194 -1.74 -2.76 -4.36
C TRP A 194 -1.03 -3.07 -5.67
N HIS A 195 -1.49 -2.45 -6.76
CA HIS A 195 -0.96 -2.56 -8.11
C HIS A 195 -0.13 -1.34 -8.50
N TYR A 196 0.60 -0.78 -7.53
CA TYR A 196 1.49 0.33 -7.78
C TYR A 196 2.44 0.02 -8.95
N THR A 197 2.66 1.00 -9.81
CA THR A 197 3.60 0.90 -10.93
C THR A 197 4.39 2.22 -10.98
N PRO A 198 5.72 2.23 -11.03
CA PRO A 198 6.51 3.46 -11.06
C PRO A 198 6.25 4.25 -12.35
N LYS A 199 6.57 5.55 -12.37
CA LYS A 199 6.35 6.39 -13.57
C LYS A 199 7.07 5.87 -14.81
N LEU A 200 8.28 5.35 -14.62
CA LEU A 200 9.15 4.89 -15.70
C LEU A 200 8.64 3.61 -16.37
N ASP A 201 7.78 2.83 -15.69
CA ASP A 201 7.22 1.61 -16.24
C ASP A 201 5.92 1.88 -17.00
N THR A 202 6.01 1.82 -18.33
CA THR A 202 4.89 2.01 -19.26
C THR A 202 4.17 0.70 -19.63
N ARG A 203 4.66 -0.45 -19.17
CA ARG A 203 4.21 -1.80 -19.54
C ARG A 203 3.53 -2.52 -18.38
N CYS A 204 2.80 -1.80 -17.52
CA CYS A 204 2.26 -2.28 -16.24
C CYS A 204 1.49 -3.62 -16.23
N HIS A 205 0.99 -4.10 -17.37
CA HIS A 205 0.20 -5.35 -17.46
C HIS A 205 1.03 -6.58 -17.79
N ILE A 206 2.28 -6.38 -18.21
CA ILE A 206 3.19 -7.46 -18.59
C ILE A 206 4.26 -7.44 -17.50
N THR A 207 4.33 -8.45 -16.65
CA THR A 207 5.44 -8.60 -15.70
C THR A 207 5.81 -10.06 -15.60
N SER A 208 7.03 -10.33 -15.16
CA SER A 208 7.47 -11.67 -14.84
C SER A 208 6.53 -12.30 -13.81
N ASN A 209 6.21 -13.58 -13.97
CA ASN A 209 5.41 -14.32 -12.99
C ASN A 209 6.06 -14.43 -11.60
N LYS A 210 7.37 -14.18 -11.53
CA LYS A 210 8.15 -14.12 -10.29
C LYS A 210 8.22 -12.71 -9.69
N HIS A 211 7.92 -11.66 -10.47
CA HIS A 211 7.81 -10.31 -9.95
C HIS A 211 6.47 -10.16 -9.23
N GLU A 212 6.51 -10.02 -7.90
CA GLU A 212 5.30 -9.96 -7.08
C GLU A 212 4.61 -8.61 -7.21
N ARG A 213 5.37 -7.49 -7.12
CA ARG A 213 4.91 -6.12 -7.36
C ARG A 213 6.01 -5.08 -7.14
N TYR A 214 5.72 -3.85 -7.58
CA TYR A 214 6.41 -2.66 -7.09
C TYR A 214 5.84 -2.20 -5.75
N LEU A 215 6.72 -1.73 -4.86
CA LEU A 215 6.36 -1.07 -3.62
C LEU A 215 6.75 0.41 -3.70
N PRO A 216 5.85 1.35 -3.37
CA PRO A 216 6.22 2.75 -3.20
C PRO A 216 7.33 2.94 -2.15
N TYR A 217 8.37 3.73 -2.46
CA TYR A 217 9.53 3.90 -1.57
C TYR A 217 9.16 4.40 -0.17
N HIS A 218 8.18 5.29 -0.03
CA HIS A 218 7.82 5.88 1.26
C HIS A 218 7.27 4.87 2.28
N MET A 219 7.06 3.62 1.87
CA MET A 219 6.68 2.53 2.76
C MET A 219 7.87 1.75 3.32
N ILE A 220 9.07 1.91 2.76
CA ILE A 220 10.25 1.18 3.23
C ILE A 220 10.78 1.80 4.53
N GLY A 221 11.56 1.02 5.28
CA GLY A 221 11.99 1.36 6.65
C GLY A 221 12.58 2.77 6.80
N SER A 222 13.40 3.22 5.84
CA SER A 222 14.09 4.51 5.91
C SER A 222 13.18 5.74 5.95
N PHE A 223 11.92 5.64 5.51
CA PHE A 223 10.95 6.75 5.50
C PHE A 223 9.86 6.62 6.58
N ARG A 224 10.04 5.73 7.56
CA ARG A 224 9.08 5.47 8.63
C ARG A 224 9.45 6.22 9.90
N ASP A 225 8.44 6.62 10.67
CA ASP A 225 8.66 7.23 11.99
C ASP A 225 8.63 6.13 13.06
N PRO A 226 9.79 5.72 13.63
CA PRO A 226 9.83 4.60 14.57
C PRO A 226 9.01 4.84 15.85
N ARG A 227 8.60 6.08 16.14
CA ARG A 227 7.77 6.43 17.30
C ARG A 227 6.29 6.14 17.10
N THR A 228 5.86 5.90 15.85
CA THR A 228 4.47 5.69 15.44
C THR A 228 4.13 4.19 15.50
N LEU A 229 3.05 3.78 16.19
CA LEU A 229 2.78 2.36 16.54
C LEU A 229 2.77 1.40 15.33
N GLY A 230 2.24 1.79 14.18
CA GLY A 230 2.29 0.99 12.94
C GLY A 230 3.52 1.23 12.08
N ASP A 231 4.35 2.22 12.42
CA ASP A 231 5.66 2.48 11.83
C ASP A 231 6.82 1.89 12.63
N ARG A 232 6.54 1.27 13.79
CA ARG A 232 7.57 0.61 14.59
C ARG A 232 8.34 -0.40 13.73
N PRO A 233 9.68 -0.40 13.82
CA PRO A 233 10.49 -1.42 13.18
C PRO A 233 10.13 -2.78 13.76
N CYS A 234 10.31 -3.83 12.99
CA CYS A 234 10.16 -5.18 13.51
C CYS A 234 11.36 -5.51 14.41
N THR A 235 11.09 -5.81 15.67
CA THR A 235 12.11 -6.08 16.69
C THR A 235 12.38 -7.57 16.91
N GLU A 236 11.64 -8.46 16.26
CA GLU A 236 11.83 -9.91 16.37
C GLU A 236 13.18 -10.34 15.77
N LYS A 237 13.93 -11.15 16.54
CA LYS A 237 15.23 -11.70 16.15
C LYS A 237 15.27 -13.21 16.46
N PRO A 238 15.23 -14.10 15.46
CA PRO A 238 14.99 -13.81 14.03
C PRO A 238 13.54 -13.36 13.76
N CYS A 239 13.31 -12.63 12.67
CA CYS A 239 11.96 -12.26 12.26
C CYS A 239 11.21 -13.49 11.72
N HIS A 240 10.06 -13.83 12.32
CA HIS A 240 9.27 -14.98 11.89
C HIS A 240 8.44 -14.69 10.64
N LYS A 241 8.11 -13.41 10.38
CA LYS A 241 7.30 -13.01 9.23
C LYS A 241 8.16 -12.71 8.00
N ARG A 242 8.54 -13.74 7.27
CA ARG A 242 9.50 -13.64 6.15
C ARG A 242 8.90 -13.28 4.78
N THR A 243 7.67 -12.75 4.73
CA THR A 243 7.09 -12.28 3.46
C THR A 243 7.89 -11.10 2.90
N LEU A 244 8.16 -11.06 1.58
CA LEU A 244 8.93 -10.00 0.94
C LEU A 244 8.44 -8.59 1.27
N ASP A 245 7.13 -8.36 1.27
CA ASP A 245 6.51 -7.10 1.71
C ASP A 245 6.94 -6.71 3.13
N HIS A 246 6.92 -7.65 4.07
CA HIS A 246 7.32 -7.39 5.45
C HIS A 246 8.81 -7.06 5.53
N ILE A 247 9.65 -7.81 4.81
CA ILE A 247 11.09 -7.53 4.79
C ILE A 247 11.36 -6.14 4.19
N ALA A 248 10.71 -5.80 3.08
CA ALA A 248 10.84 -4.50 2.44
C ALA A 248 10.41 -3.34 3.34
N VAL A 249 9.27 -3.49 4.02
CA VAL A 249 8.67 -2.43 4.84
C VAL A 249 9.36 -2.28 6.20
N PHE A 250 9.81 -3.37 6.82
CA PHE A 250 10.26 -3.38 8.23
C PHE A 250 11.74 -3.71 8.44
N HIS A 251 12.45 -4.23 7.43
CA HIS A 251 13.82 -4.73 7.58
C HIS A 251 14.80 -4.28 6.49
N SER A 252 14.37 -3.46 5.53
CA SER A 252 15.25 -2.97 4.48
C SER A 252 16.42 -2.14 5.03
N TYR A 253 16.20 -1.33 6.08
CA TYR A 253 17.19 -0.39 6.63
C TYR A 253 17.49 -0.54 8.12
N ASP A 254 16.57 -1.06 8.94
CA ASP A 254 16.68 -0.96 10.41
C ASP A 254 17.39 -2.17 11.06
N TYR A 255 17.32 -3.36 10.44
CA TYR A 255 17.91 -4.59 10.99
C TYR A 255 18.04 -5.68 9.92
N GLN A 256 19.10 -6.51 10.00
CA GLN A 256 19.25 -7.66 9.12
C GLN A 256 18.18 -8.71 9.39
N PRO A 257 17.29 -9.03 8.42
CA PRO A 257 16.13 -9.90 8.68
C PRO A 257 16.49 -11.37 8.95
N GLN A 258 17.76 -11.73 8.82
CA GLN A 258 18.21 -13.12 8.89
C GLN A 258 19.67 -13.23 9.31
N ASP A 259 19.98 -14.31 10.01
CA ASP A 259 21.33 -14.72 10.34
C ASP A 259 22.13 -15.10 9.09
N ARG A 260 23.44 -15.32 9.27
CA ARG A 260 24.30 -15.85 8.21
C ARG A 260 23.73 -17.16 7.73
N TRP A 261 23.93 -17.46 6.45
CA TRP A 261 23.56 -18.76 5.89
C TRP A 261 24.09 -19.94 6.73
N THR A 262 25.30 -19.80 7.26
CA THR A 262 25.98 -20.78 8.13
C THR A 262 25.24 -21.08 9.44
N LYS A 263 24.45 -20.11 9.92
CA LYS A 263 23.72 -20.16 11.20
C LYS A 263 22.25 -20.53 11.03
N ILE A 264 21.74 -20.57 9.79
CA ILE A 264 20.35 -20.94 9.52
C ILE A 264 20.20 -22.46 9.62
N PRO A 265 19.23 -22.98 10.40
CA PRO A 265 18.93 -24.40 10.43
C PRO A 265 18.57 -24.92 9.03
N LYS A 266 19.36 -25.86 8.53
CA LYS A 266 19.13 -26.49 7.22
C LYS A 266 18.19 -27.69 7.43
N PRO A 267 17.12 -27.84 6.61
CA PRO A 267 16.25 -29.00 6.71
C PRO A 267 17.07 -30.28 6.52
N ALA A 268 16.74 -31.32 7.28
CA ALA A 268 17.44 -32.61 7.18
C ALA A 268 17.34 -33.12 5.74
N PRO A 269 18.42 -33.67 5.15
CA PRO A 269 18.49 -34.00 3.72
C PRO A 269 17.45 -35.00 3.20
N ASN A 270 16.58 -35.58 4.05
CA ASN A 270 15.74 -36.75 3.70
C ASN A 270 14.25 -36.63 4.03
N THR A 271 13.67 -35.46 4.26
CA THR A 271 12.19 -35.38 4.27
C THR A 271 11.69 -35.37 2.83
N GLU A 272 11.33 -36.55 2.33
CA GLU A 272 10.55 -36.70 1.10
C GLU A 272 9.35 -35.73 1.13
N PRO A 273 9.01 -35.08 0.00
CA PRO A 273 7.84 -34.24 -0.08
C PRO A 273 6.61 -35.10 0.25
N LYS A 274 5.96 -34.84 1.40
CA LYS A 274 4.67 -35.48 1.74
C LYS A 274 3.69 -35.21 0.61
N LYS A 275 3.47 -36.19 -0.27
CA LYS A 275 2.41 -36.16 -1.28
C LYS A 275 1.09 -35.98 -0.53
N SER A 276 0.45 -34.82 -0.70
CA SER A 276 -0.90 -34.61 -0.16
C SER A 276 -1.86 -35.56 -0.86
N ILE A 277 -2.45 -36.51 -0.12
CA ILE A 277 -3.39 -37.53 -0.59
C ILE A 277 -4.79 -36.93 -0.76
N ILE A 278 -4.91 -35.79 -1.46
CA ILE A 278 -6.20 -35.18 -1.80
C ILE A 278 -6.22 -34.95 -3.32
N PRO A 279 -6.94 -35.78 -4.09
CA PRO A 279 -6.87 -35.80 -5.56
C PRO A 279 -7.45 -34.54 -6.25
N CYS A 280 -8.01 -33.59 -5.49
CA CYS A 280 -8.70 -32.41 -6.02
C CYS A 280 -7.92 -31.09 -5.82
N ILE A 281 -6.81 -31.11 -5.08
CA ILE A 281 -5.99 -29.92 -4.80
C ILE A 281 -4.63 -30.20 -5.40
N LYS A 282 -4.23 -29.47 -6.46
CA LYS A 282 -2.84 -29.52 -6.95
C LYS A 282 -1.94 -29.24 -5.73
N PRO A 283 -1.11 -30.18 -5.27
CA PRO A 283 -0.20 -29.92 -4.18
C PRO A 283 0.65 -28.73 -4.59
N LYS A 284 0.53 -27.63 -3.84
CA LYS A 284 1.54 -26.57 -3.90
C LYS A 284 2.82 -27.28 -3.48
N LEU A 285 3.69 -27.58 -4.43
CA LEU A 285 4.95 -28.29 -4.18
C LEU A 285 5.63 -27.56 -3.02
N ILE A 286 5.65 -28.18 -1.83
CA ILE A 286 6.30 -27.58 -0.68
C ILE A 286 7.78 -27.66 -1.03
N ASP A 287 8.39 -26.51 -1.29
CA ASP A 287 9.81 -26.47 -1.51
C ASP A 287 10.49 -26.74 -0.16
N ASN A 288 11.04 -27.95 -0.02
CA ASN A 288 11.78 -28.33 1.17
C ASN A 288 13.20 -27.71 1.18
N GLN A 289 13.54 -26.88 0.19
CA GLN A 289 14.82 -26.18 0.18
C GLN A 289 14.80 -24.96 1.12
N PRO A 290 15.89 -24.70 1.84
CA PRO A 290 16.00 -23.51 2.67
C PRO A 290 16.00 -22.24 1.80
N HIS A 291 15.01 -21.37 2.02
CA HIS A 291 14.89 -20.08 1.35
C HIS A 291 15.66 -18.99 2.10
N TYR A 292 16.31 -18.10 1.36
CA TYR A 292 17.07 -16.97 1.87
C TYR A 292 16.62 -15.68 1.20
N ILE A 293 16.66 -14.56 1.93
CA ILE A 293 16.27 -13.25 1.35
C ILE A 293 17.52 -12.53 0.85
N GLY A 294 17.57 -12.23 -0.44
CA GLY A 294 18.64 -11.45 -1.06
C GLY A 294 18.22 -10.01 -1.33
N PHE A 295 19.15 -9.09 -1.17
CA PHE A 295 19.00 -7.69 -1.53
C PHE A 295 19.90 -7.36 -2.73
N HIS A 296 19.35 -6.64 -3.70
CA HIS A 296 20.07 -6.22 -4.90
C HIS A 296 19.78 -4.74 -5.19
N THR A 297 20.81 -3.96 -5.53
CA THR A 297 20.66 -2.56 -5.95
C THR A 297 21.09 -2.44 -7.41
N THR A 298 20.33 -1.66 -8.17
CA THR A 298 20.57 -1.40 -9.59
C THR A 298 19.93 -0.08 -10.00
N ASP A 299 20.16 0.37 -11.24
CA ASP A 299 19.44 1.52 -11.81
C ASP A 299 17.94 1.23 -12.01
N PRO A 300 17.06 2.24 -11.94
CA PRO A 300 15.61 2.09 -12.13
C PRO A 300 15.22 1.39 -13.43
N MET A 301 15.89 1.71 -14.54
CA MET A 301 15.59 1.11 -15.85
C MET A 301 15.94 -0.38 -15.89
N ALA A 302 17.04 -0.77 -15.24
CA ALA A 302 17.42 -2.17 -15.11
C ALA A 302 16.46 -2.93 -14.18
N ALA A 303 16.04 -2.33 -13.07
CA ALA A 303 15.03 -2.93 -12.18
C ALA A 303 13.70 -3.17 -12.91
N ILE A 304 13.26 -2.22 -13.73
CA ILE A 304 12.09 -2.37 -14.58
C ILE A 304 12.33 -3.48 -15.61
N ALA A 305 13.47 -3.49 -16.32
CA ALA A 305 13.78 -4.56 -17.28
C ALA A 305 13.71 -5.96 -16.62
N ILE A 306 14.27 -6.11 -15.42
CA ILE A 306 14.20 -7.35 -14.62
C ILE A 306 12.75 -7.70 -14.27
N ALA A 307 11.94 -6.72 -13.82
CA ALA A 307 10.52 -6.92 -13.51
C ALA A 307 9.71 -7.40 -14.73
N HIS A 308 10.09 -7.00 -15.94
CA HIS A 308 9.48 -7.43 -17.21
C HIS A 308 10.04 -8.74 -17.76
N SER A 309 11.14 -9.25 -17.20
CA SER A 309 11.84 -10.42 -17.71
C SER A 309 12.31 -11.31 -16.55
N GLN A 310 13.61 -11.35 -16.31
CA GLN A 310 14.26 -12.09 -15.24
C GLN A 310 15.60 -11.44 -14.89
N PHE A 311 16.22 -11.92 -13.83
CA PHE A 311 17.62 -11.60 -13.56
C PHE A 311 18.53 -12.29 -14.58
N GLU A 312 19.62 -11.63 -14.94
CA GLU A 312 20.67 -12.21 -15.78
C GLU A 312 22.01 -12.14 -15.05
N PRO A 313 22.89 -13.16 -15.22
CA PRO A 313 24.22 -13.11 -14.64
C PRO A 313 25.01 -11.89 -15.11
N GLY A 314 25.51 -11.11 -14.15
CA GLY A 314 26.35 -9.93 -14.44
C GLY A 314 27.78 -10.30 -14.85
N ARG A 315 28.61 -9.28 -15.05
CA ARG A 315 30.07 -9.48 -15.21
C ARG A 315 30.68 -10.12 -13.94
N PRO A 316 31.80 -10.85 -14.06
CA PRO A 316 32.46 -11.45 -12.90
C PRO A 316 32.76 -10.42 -11.80
N GLY A 317 32.31 -10.74 -10.58
CA GLY A 317 32.66 -10.03 -9.36
C GLY A 317 33.72 -10.78 -8.55
N TRP A 318 33.78 -10.55 -7.24
CA TRP A 318 34.75 -11.20 -6.35
C TRP A 318 34.68 -12.72 -6.36
N ILE A 319 33.47 -13.26 -6.46
CA ILE A 319 33.18 -14.70 -6.47
C ILE A 319 32.72 -15.19 -7.85
N GLY A 320 33.25 -14.57 -8.91
CA GLY A 320 33.02 -14.99 -10.29
C GLY A 320 31.71 -14.50 -10.90
N GLN A 321 31.36 -15.02 -12.07
CA GLN A 321 30.14 -14.61 -12.75
C GLN A 321 28.91 -15.11 -11.98
N GLY A 322 27.80 -14.37 -11.92
CA GLY A 322 26.57 -14.82 -11.27
C GLY A 322 25.57 -13.70 -11.08
N ILE A 323 24.45 -14.00 -10.44
CA ILE A 323 23.48 -12.98 -9.99
C ILE A 323 23.77 -12.69 -8.52
N TYR A 324 24.19 -11.46 -8.24
CA TYR A 324 24.70 -11.06 -6.92
C TYR A 324 23.62 -10.50 -6.03
N PHE A 325 23.65 -10.90 -4.77
CA PHE A 325 22.82 -10.39 -3.69
C PHE A 325 23.66 -10.12 -2.45
N ALA A 326 23.19 -9.20 -1.61
CA ALA A 326 23.70 -8.98 -0.26
C ALA A 326 22.67 -9.41 0.78
N ARG A 327 23.11 -9.49 2.04
CA ARG A 327 22.23 -9.78 3.19
C ARG A 327 21.36 -8.61 3.65
N SER A 328 21.68 -7.40 3.22
CA SER A 328 20.95 -6.18 3.57
C SER A 328 21.09 -5.14 2.47
N VAL A 329 20.19 -4.15 2.44
CA VAL A 329 20.30 -3.00 1.53
C VAL A 329 21.58 -2.22 1.80
N ALA A 330 21.97 -2.01 3.06
CA ALA A 330 23.25 -1.36 3.37
C ALA A 330 24.44 -2.11 2.74
N GLY A 331 24.35 -3.44 2.65
CA GLY A 331 25.35 -4.29 2.02
C GLY A 331 25.38 -4.21 0.50
N THR A 332 24.45 -3.54 -0.17
CA THR A 332 24.47 -3.33 -1.63
C THR A 332 25.00 -1.93 -2.03
N ILE A 333 24.98 -0.97 -1.10
CA ILE A 333 25.41 0.42 -1.34
C ILE A 333 26.89 0.45 -1.75
N GLY A 334 27.19 1.18 -2.83
CA GLY A 334 28.54 1.33 -3.37
C GLY A 334 29.11 0.09 -4.08
N LYS A 335 28.32 -0.99 -4.21
CA LYS A 335 28.75 -2.23 -4.89
C LYS A 335 28.17 -2.40 -6.27
N ALA A 336 27.01 -1.81 -6.52
CA ALA A 336 26.45 -1.75 -7.85
C ALA A 336 27.30 -0.80 -8.70
N LYS A 337 27.55 -1.16 -9.97
CA LYS A 337 28.23 -0.27 -10.94
C LYS A 337 27.31 0.86 -11.44
N SER A 338 26.04 0.79 -11.06
CA SER A 338 24.98 1.77 -11.29
C SER A 338 25.06 2.94 -10.32
N GLU A 339 24.48 4.08 -10.69
CA GLU A 339 24.29 5.21 -9.76
C GLU A 339 23.33 4.84 -8.60
N GLY A 340 22.57 3.76 -8.77
CA GLY A 340 21.59 3.28 -7.79
C GLY A 340 20.19 3.75 -8.17
N GLY A 341 19.30 3.94 -7.18
CA GLY A 341 17.94 4.41 -7.44
C GLY A 341 16.87 3.33 -7.45
N ALA A 342 17.24 2.05 -7.38
CA ALA A 342 16.29 0.95 -7.20
C ALA A 342 16.84 -0.20 -6.34
N PHE A 343 15.94 -0.82 -5.60
CA PHE A 343 16.21 -1.99 -4.76
C PHE A 343 15.28 -3.13 -5.14
N ILE A 344 15.84 -4.34 -5.24
CA ILE A 344 15.09 -5.57 -5.41
C ILE A 344 15.33 -6.45 -4.20
N ILE A 345 14.26 -7.00 -3.66
CA ILE A 345 14.28 -7.89 -2.50
C ILE A 345 13.70 -9.22 -2.98
N ALA A 346 14.54 -10.25 -2.97
CA ALA A 346 14.27 -11.52 -3.61
C ALA A 346 14.25 -12.66 -2.60
N GLU A 347 13.34 -13.61 -2.80
CA GLU A 347 13.32 -14.90 -2.11
C GLU A 347 14.07 -15.91 -2.98
N ILE A 348 15.11 -16.53 -2.41
CA ILE A 348 16.12 -17.28 -3.15
C ILE A 348 16.26 -18.68 -2.57
N ARG A 349 16.26 -19.69 -3.45
CA ARG A 349 16.67 -21.06 -3.16
C ARG A 349 18.19 -21.14 -3.22
N MET A 350 18.82 -21.27 -2.06
CA MET A 350 20.28 -21.26 -2.00
C MET A 350 20.92 -22.55 -2.52
N GLY A 351 20.18 -23.67 -2.51
CA GLY A 351 20.68 -24.96 -2.96
C GLY A 351 21.94 -25.40 -2.20
N LYS A 352 22.86 -26.05 -2.91
CA LYS A 352 24.18 -26.39 -2.39
C LYS A 352 25.08 -25.16 -2.41
N VAL A 353 25.60 -24.77 -1.24
CA VAL A 353 26.34 -23.51 -1.06
C VAL A 353 27.83 -23.75 -0.84
N TYR A 354 28.66 -23.07 -1.63
CA TYR A 354 30.10 -22.96 -1.42
C TYR A 354 30.38 -21.71 -0.58
N GLU A 355 30.95 -21.89 0.60
CA GLU A 355 31.25 -20.79 1.53
C GLU A 355 32.73 -20.43 1.44
N VAL A 356 33.03 -19.13 1.34
CA VAL A 356 34.41 -18.64 1.24
C VAL A 356 34.59 -17.37 2.05
N GLU A 357 35.68 -17.27 2.80
CA GLU A 357 36.04 -16.04 3.50
C GLU A 357 36.68 -15.03 2.53
N ARG A 358 36.25 -13.76 2.58
CA ARG A 358 36.82 -12.70 1.75
C ARG A 358 38.33 -12.58 1.89
N GLN A 359 38.86 -12.78 3.08
CA GLN A 359 40.29 -12.73 3.40
C GLN A 359 41.12 -13.77 2.63
N VAL A 360 40.52 -14.90 2.26
CA VAL A 360 41.20 -16.00 1.55
C VAL A 360 41.28 -15.73 0.04
N ILE A 361 40.38 -14.87 -0.48
CA ILE A 361 40.33 -14.52 -1.91
C ILE A 361 40.75 -13.07 -2.19
N THR A 362 41.31 -12.37 -1.20
CA THR A 362 41.84 -11.01 -1.37
C THR A 362 43.35 -11.07 -1.58
N LYS A 363 43.80 -10.77 -2.81
CA LYS A 363 45.24 -10.70 -3.13
C LYS A 363 45.96 -9.76 -2.17
N GLY A 364 47.10 -10.19 -1.64
CA GLY A 364 47.91 -9.43 -0.68
C GLY A 364 47.49 -9.57 0.78
N HIS A 365 46.38 -10.26 1.09
CA HIS A 365 46.04 -10.59 2.47
C HIS A 365 46.87 -11.81 2.96
N PRO A 366 47.30 -11.89 4.23
CA PRO A 366 48.12 -13.01 4.73
C PRO A 366 47.48 -14.40 4.59
N ARG A 367 46.14 -14.46 4.56
CA ARG A 367 45.36 -15.69 4.39
C ARG A 367 45.03 -16.00 2.92
N PHE A 368 45.57 -15.24 1.96
CA PHE A 368 45.27 -15.42 0.55
C PHE A 368 45.68 -16.82 0.07
N ASP A 369 44.75 -17.48 -0.62
CA ASP A 369 44.98 -18.77 -1.26
C ASP A 369 44.66 -18.63 -2.75
N ALA A 370 45.66 -18.84 -3.59
CA ALA A 370 45.55 -18.70 -5.04
C ALA A 370 44.61 -19.72 -5.67
N GLN A 371 44.54 -20.94 -5.14
CA GLN A 371 43.67 -22.00 -5.65
C GLN A 371 42.21 -21.70 -5.32
N ILE A 372 41.92 -21.30 -4.08
CA ILE A 372 40.57 -20.88 -3.66
C ILE A 372 40.14 -19.62 -4.41
N TYR A 373 41.04 -18.66 -4.60
CA TYR A 373 40.79 -17.47 -5.41
C TYR A 373 40.43 -17.85 -6.85
N GLU A 374 41.22 -18.67 -7.54
CA GLU A 374 40.90 -19.06 -8.92
C GLU A 374 39.59 -19.86 -8.99
N TYR A 375 39.33 -20.76 -8.04
CA TYR A 375 38.08 -21.52 -7.98
C TYR A 375 36.85 -20.63 -7.79
N ALA A 376 36.90 -19.71 -6.83
CA ALA A 376 35.81 -18.78 -6.55
C ALA A 376 35.67 -17.71 -7.64
N HIS A 377 36.74 -16.98 -7.94
CA HIS A 377 36.75 -15.82 -8.82
C HIS A 377 36.55 -16.16 -10.30
N ARG A 378 36.97 -17.34 -10.76
CA ARG A 378 36.65 -17.81 -12.13
C ARG A 378 35.25 -18.41 -12.25
N GLY A 379 34.53 -18.55 -11.14
CA GLY A 379 33.18 -19.11 -11.13
C GLY A 379 33.14 -20.64 -11.28
N LYS A 380 34.24 -21.36 -11.03
CA LYS A 380 34.30 -22.83 -11.12
C LYS A 380 33.39 -23.51 -10.11
N TRP A 381 33.09 -22.84 -9.00
CA TRP A 381 32.11 -23.32 -8.01
C TRP A 381 30.75 -23.68 -8.61
N LYS A 382 30.37 -23.13 -9.76
CA LYS A 382 29.09 -23.43 -10.43
C LYS A 382 28.95 -24.87 -10.91
N ASP A 383 30.06 -25.57 -11.08
CA ASP A 383 30.05 -26.97 -11.51
C ASP A 383 29.55 -27.87 -10.37
N ASP A 384 29.92 -27.51 -9.14
CA ASP A 384 29.68 -28.32 -7.95
C ASP A 384 28.61 -27.73 -7.00
N TYR A 385 28.25 -26.46 -7.15
CA TYR A 385 27.40 -25.69 -6.23
C TYR A 385 26.41 -24.79 -6.96
N ASP A 386 25.29 -24.50 -6.30
CA ASP A 386 24.24 -23.60 -6.81
C ASP A 386 24.49 -22.14 -6.40
N THR A 387 25.18 -21.93 -5.28
CA THR A 387 25.46 -20.60 -4.74
C THR A 387 26.87 -20.52 -4.19
N CYS A 388 27.57 -19.42 -4.43
CA CYS A 388 28.78 -19.06 -3.71
C CYS A 388 28.47 -17.96 -2.70
N TYR A 389 28.84 -18.15 -1.44
CA TYR A 389 28.57 -17.24 -0.32
C TYR A 389 29.89 -16.72 0.26
N MET A 390 30.11 -15.42 0.13
CA MET A 390 31.31 -14.74 0.61
C MET A 390 31.08 -14.14 1.99
N LEU A 391 31.77 -14.70 2.98
CA LEU A 391 31.80 -14.21 4.35
C LEU A 391 32.71 -12.98 4.45
N GLN A 392 32.18 -11.86 4.94
CA GLN A 392 32.89 -10.61 5.13
C GLN A 392 32.96 -10.20 6.60
N ASN A 393 33.86 -9.27 6.93
CA ASN A 393 33.89 -8.63 8.24
C ASN A 393 33.86 -7.11 8.00
N PRO A 394 32.81 -6.37 8.42
CA PRO A 394 31.67 -6.80 9.25
C PRO A 394 30.68 -7.75 8.55
N GLU A 395 29.92 -8.57 9.32
CA GLU A 395 28.95 -9.53 8.74
C GLU A 395 27.85 -8.87 7.90
N SER A 396 27.64 -7.56 8.10
CA SER A 396 26.62 -6.78 7.40
C SER A 396 26.89 -6.64 5.90
N THR A 397 28.13 -6.89 5.47
CA THR A 397 28.55 -6.73 4.08
C THR A 397 28.64 -8.04 3.32
N ASP A 398 28.35 -9.20 3.95
CA ASP A 398 28.31 -10.50 3.27
C ASP A 398 27.55 -10.43 1.94
N GLU A 399 28.09 -11.12 0.94
CA GLU A 399 27.56 -11.20 -0.42
C GLU A 399 27.44 -12.64 -0.85
N PHE A 400 26.53 -12.91 -1.77
CA PHE A 400 26.43 -14.22 -2.40
C PHE A 400 26.03 -14.09 -3.85
N ALA A 401 26.50 -15.02 -4.66
CA ALA A 401 26.19 -15.11 -6.08
C ALA A 401 25.50 -16.44 -6.33
N ILE A 402 24.31 -16.38 -6.92
CA ILE A 402 23.59 -17.57 -7.39
C ILE A 402 23.96 -17.85 -8.84
N LYS A 403 23.89 -19.13 -9.22
CA LYS A 403 24.25 -19.61 -10.55
C LYS A 403 23.26 -19.13 -11.61
N ASP A 404 21.96 -19.19 -11.31
CA ASP A 404 20.89 -18.97 -12.30
C ASP A 404 19.61 -18.35 -11.70
N ALA A 405 18.84 -17.64 -12.53
CA ALA A 405 17.60 -16.97 -12.12
C ALA A 405 16.46 -17.92 -11.74
N SER A 406 16.53 -19.20 -12.11
CA SER A 406 15.63 -20.25 -11.66
C SER A 406 15.60 -20.40 -10.14
N GLN A 407 16.72 -20.13 -9.45
CA GLN A 407 16.82 -20.13 -7.98
C GLN A 407 16.01 -19.01 -7.32
N ILE A 408 15.66 -17.95 -8.04
CA ILE A 408 14.83 -16.88 -7.52
C ILE A 408 13.37 -17.34 -7.57
N VAL A 409 12.73 -17.43 -6.41
CA VAL A 409 11.32 -17.83 -6.28
C VAL A 409 10.42 -16.67 -6.68
N LYS A 410 10.67 -15.51 -6.09
CA LYS A 410 9.93 -14.27 -6.34
C LYS A 410 10.69 -13.05 -5.84
N TRP A 411 10.30 -11.86 -6.27
CA TRP A 411 10.88 -10.61 -5.79
C TRP A 411 9.87 -9.46 -5.76
N VAL A 412 10.18 -8.45 -4.95
CA VAL A 412 9.53 -7.13 -4.97
C VAL A 412 10.55 -6.07 -5.34
N THR A 413 10.09 -5.02 -6.01
CA THR A 413 10.94 -3.93 -6.50
C THR A 413 10.54 -2.60 -5.85
N VAL A 414 11.52 -1.81 -5.46
CA VAL A 414 11.34 -0.44 -4.94
C VAL A 414 12.15 0.49 -5.82
N ILE A 415 11.53 1.56 -6.32
CA ILE A 415 12.22 2.65 -7.01
C ILE A 415 12.27 3.85 -6.06
N GLU A 416 13.46 4.40 -5.85
CA GLU A 416 13.69 5.52 -4.93
C GLU A 416 12.99 6.81 -5.37
N GLN A 417 12.86 7.73 -4.41
CA GLN A 417 12.14 8.99 -4.56
C GLN A 417 12.53 9.80 -5.79
N ASP A 418 13.83 10.00 -5.98
CA ASP A 418 14.36 10.87 -7.02
C ASP A 418 14.08 10.33 -8.44
N PHE A 419 13.77 9.03 -8.54
CA PHE A 419 13.52 8.33 -9.80
C PHE A 419 12.04 8.01 -10.03
N ASP A 420 11.17 8.27 -9.05
CA ASP A 420 9.74 7.99 -9.14
C ASP A 420 8.86 9.13 -8.63
N PRO A 421 8.74 10.23 -9.41
CA PRO A 421 7.90 11.37 -9.03
C PRO A 421 6.41 11.04 -9.04
N LYS A 422 6.01 9.81 -9.42
CA LYS A 422 4.62 9.37 -9.36
C LYS A 422 4.11 9.36 -7.92
N VAL A 423 4.94 8.98 -6.96
CA VAL A 423 4.56 8.94 -5.53
C VAL A 423 4.08 10.30 -5.06
N GLU A 424 4.83 11.36 -5.38
CA GLU A 424 4.46 12.74 -5.05
C GLU A 424 3.23 13.21 -5.85
N ARG A 425 3.18 12.94 -7.17
CA ARG A 425 2.04 13.34 -8.03
C ARG A 425 0.72 12.73 -7.60
N TYR A 426 0.74 11.50 -7.09
CA TYR A 426 -0.43 10.82 -6.53
C TYR A 426 -0.73 11.32 -5.11
N GLY A 427 0.18 12.07 -4.48
CA GLY A 427 0.02 12.55 -3.11
C GLY A 427 0.18 11.46 -2.06
N LEU A 428 0.83 10.34 -2.41
CA LEU A 428 1.04 9.19 -1.50
C LEU A 428 1.90 9.60 -0.29
N LEU A 429 2.85 10.53 -0.47
CA LEU A 429 3.63 11.12 0.63
C LEU A 429 2.74 11.71 1.73
N THR A 430 1.63 12.35 1.36
CA THR A 430 0.74 13.03 2.32
C THR A 430 -0.28 12.09 2.95
N GLU A 431 -0.58 10.98 2.28
CA GLU A 431 -1.54 9.98 2.71
C GLU A 431 -1.05 9.21 3.95
N PHE A 432 0.26 8.99 4.02
CA PHE A 432 0.93 8.26 5.09
C PHE A 432 1.78 9.16 5.98
N ASP A 433 1.56 10.47 5.94
CA ASP A 433 2.30 11.42 6.78
C ASP A 433 1.97 11.21 8.27
N SER A 434 3.00 11.20 9.13
CA SER A 434 2.93 10.87 10.57
C SER A 434 2.38 12.00 11.44
N THR A 435 1.72 13.00 10.86
CA THR A 435 0.92 13.97 11.60
C THR A 435 0.16 13.26 12.70
N LYS A 436 0.51 13.58 13.95
CA LYS A 436 -0.12 13.01 15.12
C LYS A 436 -1.61 13.26 15.00
N CYS A 437 -2.40 12.25 14.63
CA CYS A 437 -3.76 12.22 15.15
C CYS A 437 -3.54 12.08 16.66
N GLY A 438 -3.94 13.08 17.43
CA GLY A 438 -4.07 12.96 18.88
C GLY A 438 -5.20 11.99 19.22
N CYS A 439 -5.17 10.78 18.64
CA CYS A 439 -5.89 9.64 19.13
C CYS A 439 -5.21 9.29 20.46
N ILE A 440 -5.72 9.94 21.51
CA ILE A 440 -5.52 9.59 22.91
C ILE A 440 -6.05 8.16 23.11
#